data_AF-A0A660M2A7-F1
#
_entry.id   AF-A0A660M2A7-F1
#
_cell.length_a   1.000
_cell.length_b   1.000
_cell.length_c   1.000
_cell.angle_alpha   90.00
_cell.angle_beta   90.00
_cell.angle_gamma   90.00
#
_symmetry.space_group_name_H-M   'P 1'
#
loop_
_entity.id
_entity.type
_entity.pdbx_description
1 polymer ?
#
loop_
_entity_poly.entity_id
_entity_poly.type
_entity_poly.pdbx_seq_one_letter_code
_entity_poly.pdbx_strand_id
1 'polypeptide(L)' 'IGEGDNVVSFEVCGGPHVEHTGVLAEGGKRFKITKEESSSAGIRRIKAVLK' A
#
# COMPACT_ATOMS: atom_id res chain seq x y z
N ILE A 1 -6.26 8.93 -3.63
CA ILE A 1 -6.29 7.87 -4.68
C ILE A 1 -7.74 7.69 -5.09
N GLY A 2 -8.09 7.89 -6.36
CA GLY A 2 -9.47 7.92 -6.87
C GLY A 2 -10.11 9.31 -6.89
N GLU A 3 -11.27 9.45 -7.56
CA GLU A 3 -12.02 10.71 -7.74
C GLU A 3 -13.51 10.54 -7.37
N GLY A 4 -14.12 11.60 -6.81
CA GLY A 4 -15.54 11.61 -6.42
C GLY A 4 -15.90 10.50 -5.42
N ASP A 5 -16.91 9.71 -5.74
CA ASP A 5 -17.35 8.58 -4.91
C ASP A 5 -16.37 7.39 -4.93
N ASN A 6 -15.32 7.43 -5.76
CA ASN A 6 -14.34 6.35 -5.92
C ASN A 6 -13.02 6.63 -5.16
N VAL A 7 -13.00 7.59 -4.24
CA VAL A 7 -11.82 7.85 -3.40
C VAL A 7 -11.61 6.65 -2.47
N VAL A 8 -10.49 5.95 -2.65
CA VAL A 8 -10.14 4.77 -1.82
C VAL A 8 -9.28 5.13 -0.61
N SER A 9 -8.51 6.23 -0.70
CA SER A 9 -7.74 6.79 0.43
C SER A 9 -7.37 8.25 0.16
N PHE A 10 -7.26 9.03 1.24
CA PHE A 10 -6.84 10.43 1.21
C PHE A 10 -6.03 10.74 2.47
N GLU A 11 -4.70 10.80 2.31
CA GLU A 11 -3.74 10.93 3.40
C GLU A 11 -2.93 12.22 3.25
N VAL A 12 -2.47 12.78 4.37
CA VAL A 12 -1.48 13.87 4.35
C VAL A 12 -0.08 13.26 4.25
N CYS A 13 0.45 13.17 3.03
CA CYS A 13 1.79 12.63 2.76
C CYS A 13 2.61 13.58 1.90
N GLY A 14 3.88 13.78 2.25
CA GLY A 14 4.83 14.64 1.51
C GLY A 14 5.90 13.88 0.72
N GLY A 15 5.80 12.54 0.63
CA GLY A 15 6.74 11.70 -0.09
C GLY A 15 6.50 11.66 -1.60
N PRO A 16 7.42 11.08 -2.38
CA PRO A 16 7.18 10.86 -3.81
C PRO A 16 6.13 9.75 -4.03
N HIS A 17 5.24 9.97 -4.98
CA HIS A 17 4.21 9.01 -5.38
C HIS A 17 4.27 8.74 -6.89
N VAL A 18 3.87 7.53 -7.28
CA VAL A 18 3.57 7.18 -8.67
C VAL A 18 2.21 7.77 -9.06
N GLU A 19 1.99 7.98 -10.36
CA GLU A 19 0.75 8.61 -10.87
C GLU A 19 -0.50 7.74 -10.65
N HIS A 20 -0.38 6.42 -10.80
CA HIS A 20 -1.46 5.47 -10.56
C HIS A 20 -0.95 4.12 -10.04
N THR A 21 -1.80 3.38 -9.32
CA THR A 21 -1.41 2.13 -8.62
C THR A 21 -0.89 1.03 -9.56
N GLY A 22 -1.33 1.03 -10.82
CA GLY A 22 -0.85 0.09 -11.85
C GLY A 22 0.67 0.12 -12.07
N VAL A 23 1.33 1.27 -11.85
CA VAL A 23 2.79 1.41 -11.98
C VAL A 23 3.52 0.45 -11.02
N LEU A 24 2.95 0.17 -9.85
CA LEU A 24 3.55 -0.76 -8.87
C LEU A 24 3.61 -2.21 -9.37
N ALA A 25 2.84 -2.56 -10.41
CA ALA A 25 2.82 -3.88 -11.03
C ALA A 25 3.73 -3.99 -12.26
N GLU A 26 4.40 -2.92 -12.66
CA GLU A 26 5.35 -2.94 -13.78
C GLU A 26 6.46 -3.97 -13.57
N GLY A 27 6.93 -4.57 -14.66
CA GLY A 27 7.87 -5.69 -14.60
C GLY A 27 7.25 -6.98 -14.02
N GLY A 28 5.92 -7.10 -14.04
CA GLY A 28 5.20 -8.29 -13.57
C GLY A 28 5.14 -8.41 -12.04
N LYS A 29 5.45 -7.34 -11.32
CA LYS A 29 5.47 -7.33 -9.86
C LYS A 29 4.06 -7.39 -9.27
N ARG A 30 3.95 -7.94 -8.08
CA ARG A 30 2.70 -8.05 -7.32
C ARG A 30 2.94 -7.69 -5.87
N PHE A 31 2.01 -6.92 -5.32
CA PHE A 31 1.98 -6.66 -3.88
C PHE A 31 1.80 -7.98 -3.12
N LYS A 32 2.74 -8.28 -2.23
CA LYS A 32 2.76 -9.51 -1.44
C LYS A 32 3.06 -9.20 0.02
N ILE A 33 2.13 -9.60 0.90
CA ILE A 33 2.39 -9.67 2.33
C ILE A 33 3.35 -10.83 2.59
N THR A 34 4.44 -10.54 3.29
CA THR A 34 5.53 -11.49 3.60
C THR A 34 5.56 -11.90 5.05
N LYS A 35 5.08 -11.03 5.95
CA LYS A 35 4.98 -11.31 7.37
C LYS A 35 3.82 -10.55 7.95
N GLU A 36 3.13 -11.18 8.88
CA GLU A 36 2.13 -10.55 9.72
C GLU A 36 2.35 -11.04 11.16
N GLU A 37 2.44 -10.10 12.10
CA GLU A 37 2.74 -10.43 13.49
C GLU A 37 2.11 -9.44 14.48
N SER A 38 1.93 -9.87 15.72
CA SER A 38 1.56 -8.99 16.83
C SER A 38 2.70 -8.02 17.14
N SER A 39 2.36 -6.75 17.39
CA SER A 39 3.30 -5.68 17.73
C SER A 39 2.82 -4.91 18.97
N SER A 40 2.15 -5.60 19.90
CA SER A 40 1.56 -5.18 21.21
C SER A 40 0.06 -5.49 21.29
N ALA A 41 -0.53 -5.31 22.49
CA ALA A 41 -1.96 -5.54 22.70
C ALA A 41 -2.81 -4.68 21.73
N GLY A 42 -3.60 -5.35 20.89
CA GLY A 42 -4.46 -4.70 19.88
C GLY A 42 -3.75 -4.18 18.63
N ILE A 43 -2.43 -4.35 18.50
CA ILE A 43 -1.65 -3.82 17.37
C ILE A 43 -1.04 -4.96 16.55
N ARG A 44 -1.21 -4.90 15.23
CA ARG A 44 -0.60 -5.83 14.26
C ARG A 44 0.36 -5.08 13.34
N ARG A 45 1.49 -5.72 13.02
CA ARG A 45 2.45 -5.25 12.03
C ARG A 45 2.37 -6.12 10.79
N ILE A 46 2.16 -5.49 9.64
CA ILE A 46 2.12 -6.14 8.33
C ILE A 46 3.35 -5.70 7.54
N LYS A 47 4.17 -6.65 7.08
CA LYS A 47 5.29 -6.40 6.18
C LYS A 47 4.92 -6.87 4.78
N ALA A 48 4.95 -5.96 3.81
CA ALA A 48 4.70 -6.28 2.41
C ALA A 48 5.81 -5.74 1.51
N VAL A 49 5.90 -6.33 0.32
CA VAL A 49 6.85 -5.97 -0.75
C VAL A 49 6.16 -6.08 -2.11
N LEU A 50 6.77 -5.52 -3.14
CA LEU A 50 6.43 -5.81 -4.54
C LEU A 50 7.36 -6.93 -5.01
N LYS A 51 6.82 -8.09 -5.37
CA LYS A 51 7.56 -9.27 -5.87
C LYS A 51 7.21 -9.58 -7.31
#